data_AF-A0A2D8GBI4-F1
#
_entry.id   AF-A0A2D8GBI4-F1
#
_cell.length_a   1.000
_cell.length_b   1.000
_cell.length_c   1.000
_cell.angle_alpha   90.00
_cell.angle_beta   90.00
_cell.angle_gamma   90.00
#
_symmetry.space_group_name_H-M   'P 1'
#
loop_
_entity.id
_entity.type
_entity.pdbx_description
1 polymer ?
#
loop_
_entity_poly.entity_id
_entity_poly.type
_entity_poly.pdbx_seq_one_letter_code
_entity_poly.pdbx_strand_id
1 'polypeptide(L)'
;MKRVVIIAAVFISILFGKDFTIADPPMIYIYHFVSYDTTTILLHGGKDDESKSKVLRFPHFNKNDVTHGSLFSGQGDNILLGKPLNPKLISSMVTSAVAKNPHVHISGESIQNRMKTDNFLNIIKSYDYPKRTDFVFIGEINTLASQYEVDLKLIDVSTQKIIASEFFNLEFDLLSNLRSEINSIVFPLMEKIVTPFIGSVYIRVDSTSRNKIRWDDISIRPLKSFVGSRNLDTENSDYVPYFTMPMPYNFFDTHDDVLSQYDYDDYMLIKDYEDISTFLAGDYRIKAFLKNNDDPFITDFTVTAGNLNEIHMNFPYPKDSDNDGIIDELDACPLIPGRQNENILLNGCPPPDSIGNITLLNIRNGIGFEILRLFDSSDTLIAWGTKKNNQIEIESDYEYNINLEYNSVTIFDLPLGTYLRNSYANTEERFPAKKYVSLFSDSDSLFLKKEGQEIKTVISDQDLIAGREIIIYFDPFTPEIDHKYRLYVDESLFAVTSVLGELHIIGMPFNYEGKIKVTRKGFEDAIIEIQPSNKKSYHLADLTKPKNDFKSVSPFKLIQNFID
;
A
#
# COMPACT_ATOMS: atom_id res chain seq x y z
N MET A 1 31.49 -27.42 -63.23
CA MET A 1 31.24 -27.43 -61.77
C MET A 1 31.97 -26.26 -61.12
N LYS A 2 31.21 -25.26 -60.65
CA LYS A 2 31.46 -24.33 -59.52
C LYS A 2 30.35 -23.27 -59.59
N ARG A 3 29.27 -23.49 -58.84
CA ARG A 3 28.15 -22.53 -58.74
C ARG A 3 28.49 -21.53 -57.64
N VAL A 4 28.55 -20.26 -58.01
CA VAL A 4 28.65 -19.13 -57.09
C VAL A 4 27.27 -18.93 -56.47
N VAL A 5 27.18 -19.03 -55.14
CA VAL A 5 25.98 -18.68 -54.38
C VAL A 5 26.15 -17.24 -53.93
N ILE A 6 25.35 -16.34 -54.49
CA ILE A 6 25.23 -14.95 -54.04
C ILE A 6 24.24 -14.96 -52.87
N ILE A 7 24.73 -14.70 -51.66
CA ILE A 7 23.88 -14.45 -50.49
C ILE A 7 23.54 -12.96 -50.51
N ALA A 8 22.32 -12.62 -50.90
CA ALA A 8 21.77 -11.29 -50.73
C ALA A 8 21.42 -11.08 -49.25
N ALA A 9 22.27 -10.37 -48.52
CA ALA A 9 21.95 -9.90 -47.18
C ALA A 9 21.02 -8.69 -47.31
N VAL A 10 19.72 -8.91 -47.16
CA VAL A 10 18.74 -7.84 -47.01
C VAL A 10 18.88 -7.29 -45.58
N PHE A 11 19.59 -6.17 -45.43
CA PHE A 11 19.48 -5.35 -44.22
C PHE A 11 18.11 -4.66 -44.24
N ILE A 12 17.11 -5.30 -43.64
CA ILE A 12 15.91 -4.58 -43.20
C ILE A 12 16.36 -3.78 -41.98
N SER A 13 16.67 -2.51 -42.19
CA SER A 13 16.67 -1.54 -41.10
C SER A 13 15.22 -1.38 -40.65
N ILE A 14 14.81 -2.20 -39.68
CA ILE A 14 13.60 -1.94 -38.91
C ILE A 14 13.91 -0.67 -38.11
N LEU A 15 13.54 0.48 -38.66
CA LEU A 15 13.33 1.68 -37.87
C LEU A 15 12.15 1.36 -36.95
N PHE A 16 12.44 0.86 -35.76
CA PHE A 16 11.49 0.92 -34.67
C PHE A 16 11.06 2.39 -34.56
N GLY A 17 9.79 2.69 -34.81
CA GLY A 17 9.22 3.93 -34.32
C GLY A 17 9.55 3.98 -32.84
N LYS A 18 10.22 5.04 -32.39
CA LYS A 18 10.36 5.27 -30.96
C LYS A 18 8.94 5.44 -30.44
N ASP A 19 8.51 4.55 -29.56
CA ASP A 19 7.29 4.76 -28.79
C ASP A 19 7.56 5.98 -27.89
N PHE A 20 7.08 7.14 -28.30
CA PHE A 20 7.11 8.33 -27.49
C PHE A 20 6.11 8.13 -26.34
N THR A 21 6.57 8.32 -25.11
CA THR A 21 5.66 8.46 -23.97
C THR A 21 5.31 9.94 -23.89
N ILE A 22 4.01 10.24 -23.88
CA ILE A 22 3.43 11.57 -24.19
C ILE A 22 3.70 12.63 -23.10
N ALA A 23 4.37 12.24 -22.01
CA ALA A 23 4.91 13.14 -20.98
C ALA A 23 6.14 13.94 -21.45
N ASP A 24 6.55 13.76 -22.72
CA ASP A 24 7.55 14.56 -23.41
C ASP A 24 6.86 15.72 -24.18
N PRO A 25 6.89 16.97 -23.68
CA PRO A 25 6.28 18.10 -24.38
C PRO A 25 6.94 18.34 -25.74
N PRO A 26 6.17 18.71 -26.78
CA PRO A 26 6.73 19.05 -28.08
C PRO A 26 7.79 20.17 -27.96
N MET A 27 8.93 19.95 -28.62
CA MET A 27 10.02 20.91 -28.61
C MET A 27 9.95 21.84 -29.82
N ILE A 28 9.78 23.12 -29.54
CA ILE A 28 9.65 24.17 -30.53
C ILE A 28 10.99 24.89 -30.67
N TYR A 29 11.42 25.03 -31.91
CA TYR A 29 12.56 25.84 -32.30
C TYR A 29 12.08 27.11 -33.00
N ILE A 30 12.60 28.26 -32.59
CA ILE A 30 12.26 29.55 -33.18
C ILE A 30 13.47 30.01 -33.96
N TYR A 31 13.37 29.99 -35.29
CA TYR A 31 14.42 30.46 -36.16
C TYR A 31 14.41 31.99 -36.20
N HIS A 32 15.59 32.59 -36.43
CA HIS A 32 15.71 34.03 -36.52
C HIS A 32 14.83 34.58 -37.64
N PHE A 33 13.95 35.52 -37.28
CA PHE A 33 13.13 36.23 -38.25
C PHE A 33 14.04 37.03 -39.19
N VAL A 34 13.65 37.12 -40.45
CA VAL A 34 14.36 37.88 -41.48
C VAL A 34 13.55 39.12 -41.85
N SER A 35 14.24 40.24 -42.07
CA SER A 35 13.62 41.46 -42.59
C SER A 35 14.10 41.68 -44.01
N TYR A 36 13.17 41.84 -44.95
CA TYR A 36 13.48 42.32 -46.29
C TYR A 36 13.21 43.82 -46.33
N ASP A 37 14.28 44.60 -46.21
CA ASP A 37 14.18 46.06 -46.26
C ASP A 37 13.98 46.48 -47.72
N THR A 38 12.73 46.71 -48.13
CA THR A 38 12.41 47.23 -49.47
C THR A 38 11.85 48.65 -49.36
N THR A 39 12.65 49.58 -48.84
CA THR A 39 12.35 51.01 -48.99
C THR A 39 12.36 51.34 -50.49
N THR A 40 11.16 51.45 -51.08
CA THR A 40 10.99 51.77 -52.50
C THR A 40 10.15 53.05 -52.58
N ILE A 41 10.82 54.18 -52.85
CA ILE A 41 10.14 55.47 -53.03
C ILE A 41 9.77 55.61 -54.51
N LEU A 42 8.48 55.72 -54.82
CA LEU A 42 8.01 56.07 -56.16
C LEU A 42 7.93 57.59 -56.28
N LEU A 43 8.91 58.19 -56.95
CA LEU A 43 8.88 59.62 -57.26
C LEU A 43 8.01 59.83 -58.51
N HIS A 44 6.86 60.48 -58.33
CA HIS A 44 6.10 61.02 -59.46
C HIS A 44 6.72 62.35 -59.87
N GLY A 45 7.27 62.41 -61.09
CA GLY A 45 7.61 63.68 -61.73
C GLY A 45 6.36 64.55 -61.87
N GLY A 46 6.48 65.84 -61.59
CA GLY A 46 5.39 66.80 -61.79
C GLY A 46 4.93 66.85 -63.25
N LYS A 47 3.76 67.46 -63.50
CA LYS A 47 3.04 67.45 -64.80
C LYS A 47 3.83 67.89 -66.04
N ASP A 48 5.02 68.47 -65.88
CA ASP A 48 5.85 69.00 -66.98
C ASP A 48 7.22 68.29 -67.13
N ASP A 49 7.48 67.17 -66.44
CA ASP A 49 8.75 66.43 -66.52
C ASP A 49 8.53 64.99 -67.04
N GLU A 50 8.90 64.74 -68.31
CA GLU A 50 8.87 63.43 -68.98
C GLU A 50 10.01 62.47 -68.54
N SER A 51 10.71 62.74 -67.44
CA SER A 51 11.67 61.78 -66.88
C SER A 51 10.93 60.61 -66.21
N LYS A 52 10.82 59.51 -66.99
CA LYS A 52 10.41 58.14 -66.59
C LYS A 52 10.47 57.89 -65.09
N SER A 53 9.34 57.44 -64.51
CA SER A 53 9.24 56.92 -63.15
C SER A 53 10.47 56.06 -62.81
N LYS A 54 11.39 56.60 -62.01
CA LYS A 54 12.60 55.89 -61.59
C LYS A 54 12.32 55.19 -60.28
N VAL A 55 12.27 53.87 -60.32
CA VAL A 55 12.32 53.03 -59.12
C VAL A 55 13.77 53.04 -58.61
N LEU A 56 14.03 53.79 -57.55
CA LEU A 56 15.33 53.77 -56.86
C LEU A 56 15.20 52.83 -55.65
N ARG A 57 15.89 51.69 -55.72
CA ARG A 57 16.17 50.85 -54.54
C ARG A 57 17.39 51.43 -53.84
N PHE A 58 17.31 51.71 -52.55
CA PHE A 58 18.46 52.12 -51.75
C PHE A 58 18.78 51.05 -50.70
N PRO A 59 19.65 50.07 -50.99
CA PRO A 59 20.00 49.01 -50.04
C PRO A 59 20.82 49.47 -48.82
N HIS A 60 21.20 50.76 -48.73
CA HIS A 60 22.12 51.29 -47.71
C HIS A 60 21.87 52.78 -47.37
N PHE A 61 20.62 53.19 -47.13
CA PHE A 61 20.37 54.54 -46.59
C PHE A 61 20.97 54.65 -45.18
N ASN A 62 21.97 55.51 -44.98
CA ASN A 62 22.61 55.68 -43.68
C ASN A 62 21.97 56.87 -42.94
N LYS A 63 21.96 56.85 -41.60
CA LYS A 63 21.33 57.85 -40.73
C LYS A 63 21.82 59.30 -40.97
N ASN A 64 22.98 59.44 -41.62
CA ASN A 64 23.61 60.73 -41.94
C ASN A 64 23.23 61.27 -43.33
N ASP A 65 22.50 60.50 -44.16
CA ASP A 65 22.06 60.95 -45.50
C ASP A 65 20.84 61.88 -45.43
N VAL A 66 20.18 61.96 -44.28
CA VAL A 66 19.18 62.97 -43.98
C VAL A 66 19.83 64.00 -43.05
N THR A 67 20.75 64.78 -43.60
CA THR A 67 21.24 65.95 -42.89
C THR A 67 20.09 66.92 -42.66
N HIS A 68 20.00 67.42 -41.42
CA HIS A 68 19.21 68.59 -41.07
C HIS A 68 19.46 69.72 -42.09
N GLY A 69 18.53 69.90 -43.02
CA GLY A 69 18.64 70.84 -44.12
C GLY A 69 17.30 71.53 -44.37
N SER A 70 17.03 72.54 -43.55
CA SER A 70 16.06 73.59 -43.88
C SER A 70 16.39 74.17 -45.27
N LEU A 71 15.58 73.88 -46.29
CA LEU A 71 15.66 74.62 -47.55
C LEU A 71 14.34 74.73 -48.35
N PHE A 72 13.19 74.36 -47.78
CA PHE A 72 11.90 74.84 -48.28
C PHE A 72 10.96 75.10 -47.11
N SER A 73 10.72 76.38 -46.88
CA SER A 73 9.63 76.93 -46.07
C SER A 73 8.28 76.49 -46.61
N GLY A 74 7.37 76.08 -45.73
CA GLY A 74 5.94 76.02 -46.03
C GLY A 74 5.35 74.62 -45.87
N GLN A 75 4.67 74.42 -44.74
CA GLN A 75 3.38 73.70 -44.65
C GLN A 75 3.22 72.51 -45.63
N GLY A 76 3.56 71.30 -45.16
CA GLY A 76 3.40 70.07 -45.94
C GLY A 76 3.58 68.82 -45.09
N ASP A 77 2.55 68.00 -45.10
CA ASP A 77 2.35 66.74 -44.39
C ASP A 77 3.39 65.63 -44.66
N ASN A 78 3.52 64.74 -43.68
CA ASN A 78 3.69 63.29 -43.83
C ASN A 78 4.89 62.74 -44.62
N ILE A 79 6.06 62.66 -43.97
CA ILE A 79 7.00 61.57 -44.29
C ILE A 79 7.36 60.84 -42.99
N LEU A 80 6.51 59.88 -42.61
CA LEU A 80 6.80 58.90 -41.56
C LEU A 80 7.64 57.78 -42.21
N LEU A 81 8.96 57.93 -42.21
CA LEU A 81 9.87 56.84 -42.58
C LEU A 81 9.88 55.82 -41.43
N GLY A 82 9.11 54.74 -41.58
CA GLY A 82 9.11 53.61 -40.65
C GLY A 82 10.51 53.02 -40.54
N LYS A 83 11.06 52.97 -39.32
CA LYS A 83 12.33 52.29 -39.08
C LYS A 83 12.11 50.78 -39.23
N PRO A 84 13.00 50.02 -39.89
CA PRO A 84 12.85 48.58 -39.98
C PRO A 84 12.74 47.97 -38.58
N LEU A 85 11.71 47.15 -38.36
CA LEU A 85 11.52 46.41 -37.11
C LEU A 85 12.70 45.47 -36.89
N ASN A 86 13.23 45.42 -35.68
CA ASN A 86 14.35 44.55 -35.36
C ASN A 86 13.87 43.09 -35.35
N PRO A 87 14.37 42.21 -36.25
CA PRO A 87 13.87 40.84 -36.32
C PRO A 87 14.17 40.01 -35.08
N LYS A 88 15.25 40.33 -34.36
CA LYS A 88 15.57 39.68 -33.09
C LYS A 88 14.56 40.01 -32.00
N LEU A 89 13.99 41.23 -32.03
CA LEU A 89 12.96 41.64 -31.09
C LEU A 89 11.66 40.89 -31.34
N ILE A 90 11.27 40.73 -32.61
CA ILE A 90 10.09 39.92 -32.96
C ILE A 90 10.31 38.46 -32.57
N SER A 91 11.48 37.91 -32.89
CA SER A 91 11.85 36.54 -32.52
C SER A 91 11.73 36.33 -31.00
N SER A 92 12.24 37.26 -30.18
CA SER A 92 12.16 37.13 -28.71
C SER A 92 10.75 37.33 -28.16
N MET A 93 9.91 38.16 -28.80
CA MET A 93 8.49 38.28 -28.47
C MET A 93 7.73 36.99 -28.78
N VAL A 94 7.98 36.38 -29.93
CA VAL A 94 7.41 35.08 -30.30
C VAL A 94 7.88 33.99 -29.33
N THR A 95 9.16 33.97 -28.96
CA THR A 95 9.68 33.07 -27.91
C THR A 95 8.95 33.25 -26.60
N SER A 96 8.72 34.49 -26.19
CA SER A 96 7.97 34.79 -24.96
C SER A 96 6.52 34.34 -25.07
N ALA A 97 5.89 34.46 -26.24
CA ALA A 97 4.50 34.05 -26.46
C ALA A 97 4.36 32.52 -26.45
N VAL A 98 5.29 31.79 -27.07
CA VAL A 98 5.35 30.33 -27.04
C VAL A 98 5.58 29.83 -25.61
N ALA A 99 6.48 30.47 -24.86
CA ALA A 99 6.83 30.07 -23.48
C ALA A 99 5.70 30.21 -22.47
N LYS A 100 4.62 30.93 -22.80
CA LYS A 100 3.43 31.01 -21.95
C LYS A 100 2.59 29.73 -21.96
N ASN A 101 2.82 28.83 -22.91
CA ASN A 101 2.16 27.54 -22.90
C ASN A 101 3.03 26.57 -22.06
N PRO A 102 2.55 26.02 -20.93
CA PRO A 102 3.35 25.15 -20.07
C PRO A 102 3.58 23.77 -20.68
N HIS A 103 2.84 23.41 -21.74
CA HIS A 103 2.88 22.09 -22.38
C HIS A 103 3.86 22.03 -23.55
N VAL A 104 4.70 23.05 -23.75
CA VAL A 104 5.72 23.07 -24.81
C VAL A 104 7.10 23.39 -24.26
N HIS A 105 8.15 22.86 -24.89
CA HIS A 105 9.53 23.21 -24.57
C HIS A 105 10.17 24.03 -25.68
N ILE A 106 11.03 24.98 -25.32
CA ILE A 106 11.79 25.79 -26.29
C ILE A 106 13.24 25.31 -26.35
N SER A 107 13.75 25.07 -27.55
CA SER A 107 15.17 24.73 -27.74
C SER A 107 16.09 25.92 -27.41
N GLY A 108 16.98 25.73 -26.43
CA GLY A 108 17.81 26.78 -25.84
C GLY A 108 18.84 27.47 -26.77
N GLU A 109 19.28 28.66 -26.33
CA GLU A 109 20.12 29.63 -27.06
C GLU A 109 21.54 29.14 -27.43
N SER A 110 22.11 28.21 -26.66
CA SER A 110 23.45 27.66 -26.93
C SER A 110 23.56 26.91 -28.27
N ILE A 111 22.43 26.39 -28.76
CA ILE A 111 22.33 25.73 -30.06
C ILE A 111 22.12 26.77 -31.17
N GLN A 112 21.43 27.88 -30.87
CA GLN A 112 21.18 28.98 -31.80
C GLN A 112 22.48 29.69 -32.24
N ASN A 113 23.52 29.69 -31.40
CA ASN A 113 24.83 30.24 -31.75
C ASN A 113 25.68 29.30 -32.63
N ARG A 114 25.47 27.97 -32.57
CA ARG A 114 26.18 26.99 -33.41
C ARG A 114 25.70 26.97 -34.87
N MET A 115 24.47 27.42 -35.14
CA MET A 115 23.81 27.31 -36.45
C MET A 115 23.76 28.62 -37.25
N LYS A 116 24.41 29.70 -36.78
CA LYS A 116 24.47 31.01 -37.48
C LYS A 116 25.19 30.96 -38.85
N THR A 117 25.85 29.86 -39.20
CA THR A 117 26.70 29.72 -40.38
C THR A 117 26.10 28.89 -41.51
N ASP A 118 25.01 28.15 -41.28
CA ASP A 118 24.47 27.19 -42.25
C ASP A 118 23.24 27.72 -43.00
N ASN A 119 23.16 27.41 -44.30
CA ASN A 119 22.04 27.78 -45.16
C ASN A 119 20.76 27.05 -44.68
N PHE A 120 19.68 27.79 -44.43
CA PHE A 120 18.36 27.26 -43.99
C PHE A 120 17.87 26.05 -44.82
N LEU A 121 18.09 26.08 -46.14
CA LEU A 121 17.74 24.98 -47.05
C LEU A 121 18.58 23.73 -46.80
N ASN A 122 19.84 23.89 -46.36
CA ASN A 122 20.67 22.78 -45.92
C ASN A 122 20.19 22.27 -44.57
N ILE A 123 19.79 23.14 -43.63
CA ILE A 123 19.28 22.74 -42.30
C ILE A 123 17.99 21.89 -42.41
N ILE A 124 17.02 22.30 -43.24
CA ILE A 124 15.81 21.50 -43.48
C ILE A 124 16.13 20.16 -44.16
N LYS A 125 17.12 20.15 -45.06
CA LYS A 125 17.48 18.95 -45.84
C LYS A 125 18.46 18.02 -45.13
N SER A 126 19.25 18.51 -44.17
CA SER A 126 20.37 17.77 -43.57
C SER A 126 19.97 16.94 -42.35
N TYR A 127 18.72 17.02 -41.90
CA TYR A 127 18.26 16.42 -40.63
C TYR A 127 19.06 16.92 -39.40
N ASP A 128 19.80 18.02 -39.53
CA ASP A 128 20.75 18.53 -38.53
C ASP A 128 20.08 19.51 -37.55
N TYR A 129 18.81 19.22 -37.25
CA TYR A 129 18.08 19.86 -36.16
C TYR A 129 18.66 19.39 -34.82
N PRO A 130 18.46 20.13 -33.71
CA PRO A 130 18.60 19.53 -32.39
C PRO A 130 17.83 18.21 -32.42
N LYS A 131 18.43 17.10 -31.94
CA LYS A 131 17.91 15.72 -32.08
C LYS A 131 16.49 15.47 -31.54
N ARG A 132 15.78 16.50 -31.07
CA ARG A 132 14.45 16.49 -30.45
C ARG A 132 13.55 17.64 -30.93
N THR A 133 13.88 18.41 -31.97
CA THR A 133 12.97 19.47 -32.43
C THR A 133 11.80 18.88 -33.24
N ASP A 134 10.58 19.15 -32.78
CA ASP A 134 9.35 18.67 -33.42
C ASP A 134 8.76 19.73 -34.35
N PHE A 135 8.79 20.99 -33.92
CA PHE A 135 8.25 22.12 -34.67
C PHE A 135 9.25 23.25 -34.83
N VAL A 136 9.15 23.95 -35.96
CA VAL A 136 9.96 25.13 -36.28
C VAL A 136 9.05 26.31 -36.58
N PHE A 137 9.21 27.39 -35.81
CA PHE A 137 8.73 28.71 -36.18
C PHE A 137 9.74 29.42 -37.06
N ILE A 138 9.27 29.96 -38.18
CA ILE A 138 9.97 30.94 -38.99
C ILE A 138 9.07 32.15 -39.17
N GLY A 139 9.67 33.30 -39.45
CA GLY A 139 8.89 34.45 -39.84
C GLY A 139 9.66 35.46 -40.66
N GLU A 140 8.89 36.28 -41.34
CA GLU A 140 9.36 37.31 -42.25
C GLU A 140 8.74 38.65 -41.81
N ILE A 141 9.54 39.71 -41.91
CA ILE A 141 9.11 41.05 -41.56
C ILE A 141 9.29 41.92 -42.80
N ASN A 142 8.18 42.44 -43.28
CA ASN A 142 8.11 43.32 -44.42
C ASN A 142 7.78 44.74 -43.92
N THR A 143 8.65 45.69 -44.25
CA THR A 143 8.40 47.10 -43.92
C THR A 143 7.77 47.77 -45.14
N LEU A 144 6.48 48.06 -45.06
CA LEU A 144 5.71 48.70 -46.13
C LEU A 144 5.72 50.24 -45.93
N ALA A 145 5.01 50.98 -46.78
CA ALA A 145 5.03 52.44 -46.76
C ALA A 145 4.47 53.06 -45.46
N SER A 146 3.51 52.40 -44.81
CA SER A 146 2.78 52.93 -43.63
C SER A 146 2.62 51.94 -42.48
N GLN A 147 3.05 50.69 -42.67
CA GLN A 147 2.82 49.60 -41.73
C GLN A 147 3.92 48.55 -41.84
N TYR A 148 4.03 47.72 -40.81
CA TYR A 148 4.77 46.48 -40.87
C TYR A 148 3.82 45.34 -41.22
N GLU A 149 4.28 44.40 -42.02
CA GLU A 149 3.63 43.11 -42.24
C GLU A 149 4.56 42.04 -41.66
N VAL A 150 4.03 41.22 -40.75
CA VAL A 150 4.80 40.15 -40.12
C VAL A 150 4.12 38.82 -40.44
N ASP A 151 4.84 37.99 -41.18
CA ASP A 151 4.44 36.63 -41.51
C ASP A 151 5.05 35.66 -40.50
N LEU A 152 4.26 34.69 -40.04
CA LEU A 152 4.68 33.59 -39.19
C LEU A 152 4.28 32.26 -39.82
N LYS A 153 5.23 31.33 -39.92
CA LYS A 153 4.95 29.97 -40.38
C LYS A 153 5.44 28.97 -39.36
N LEU A 154 4.63 27.95 -39.13
CA LEU A 154 4.92 26.82 -38.28
C LEU A 154 5.08 25.58 -39.14
N ILE A 155 6.24 24.93 -39.01
CA ILE A 155 6.61 23.76 -39.80
C ILE A 155 6.75 22.56 -38.87
N ASP A 156 6.13 21.44 -39.25
CA ASP A 156 6.39 20.13 -38.68
C ASP A 156 7.71 19.58 -39.22
N VAL A 157 8.68 19.31 -38.35
CA VAL A 157 9.98 18.76 -38.76
C VAL A 157 9.84 17.33 -39.27
N SER A 158 8.94 16.54 -38.70
CA SER A 158 8.74 15.13 -39.03
C SER A 158 8.12 14.94 -40.41
N THR A 159 7.13 15.78 -40.76
CA THR A 159 6.42 15.69 -42.04
C THR A 159 6.90 16.71 -43.07
N GLN A 160 7.74 17.68 -42.68
CA GLN A 160 8.20 18.80 -43.50
C GLN A 160 7.07 19.65 -44.08
N LYS A 161 5.88 19.63 -43.45
CA LYS A 161 4.70 20.38 -43.87
C LYS A 161 4.56 21.67 -43.07
N ILE A 162 4.09 22.72 -43.73
CA ILE A 162 3.62 23.93 -43.08
C ILE A 162 2.25 23.61 -42.45
N ILE A 163 2.18 23.60 -41.12
CA ILE A 163 0.93 23.35 -40.36
C ILE A 163 0.09 24.61 -40.23
N ALA A 164 0.76 25.77 -40.22
CA ALA A 164 0.13 27.08 -40.16
C ALA A 164 0.99 28.15 -40.84
N SER A 165 0.32 29.11 -41.45
CA SER A 165 0.91 30.30 -42.08
C SER A 165 -0.01 31.47 -41.79
N GLU A 166 0.35 32.26 -40.79
CA GLU A 166 -0.43 33.40 -40.31
C GLU A 166 0.34 34.69 -40.58
N PHE A 167 -0.37 35.81 -40.66
CA PHE A 167 0.25 37.12 -40.82
C PHE A 167 -0.57 38.20 -40.12
N PHE A 168 0.08 39.29 -39.75
CA PHE A 168 -0.61 40.49 -39.28
C PHE A 168 0.03 41.76 -39.83
N ASN A 169 -0.80 42.80 -39.92
CA ASN A 169 -0.38 44.14 -40.28
C ASN A 169 -0.37 45.04 -39.04
N LEU A 170 0.64 45.88 -38.91
CA LEU A 170 0.78 46.80 -37.79
C LEU A 170 1.19 48.19 -38.28
N GLU A 171 0.28 49.16 -38.17
CA GLU A 171 0.57 50.55 -38.47
C GLU A 171 1.69 51.09 -37.56
N PHE A 172 2.53 51.99 -38.10
CA PHE A 172 3.69 52.51 -37.36
C PHE A 172 3.33 53.21 -36.04
N ASP A 173 2.16 53.86 -35.99
CA ASP A 173 1.67 54.57 -34.82
C ASP A 173 1.11 53.62 -33.73
N LEU A 174 0.89 52.34 -34.08
CA LEU A 174 0.34 51.31 -33.19
C LEU A 174 1.40 50.32 -32.68
N LEU A 175 2.68 50.69 -32.70
CA LEU A 175 3.78 49.83 -32.22
C LEU A 175 3.59 49.27 -30.79
N SER A 176 2.81 49.95 -29.94
CA SER A 176 2.41 49.44 -28.62
C SER A 176 1.64 48.12 -28.67
N ASN A 177 0.93 47.84 -29.77
CA ASN A 177 0.07 46.68 -29.93
C ASN A 177 0.83 45.46 -30.45
N LEU A 178 2.09 45.62 -30.88
CA LEU A 178 2.91 44.55 -31.48
C LEU A 178 2.88 43.25 -30.67
N ARG A 179 3.04 43.33 -29.34
CA ARG A 179 3.03 42.15 -28.47
C ARG A 179 1.64 41.51 -28.37
N SER A 180 0.56 42.29 -28.46
CA SER A 180 -0.81 41.76 -28.49
C SER A 180 -1.09 41.01 -29.79
N GLU A 181 -0.67 41.56 -30.93
CA GLU A 181 -0.81 40.91 -32.25
C GLU A 181 0.00 39.61 -32.35
N ILE A 182 1.22 39.60 -31.81
CA ILE A 182 2.02 38.36 -31.76
C ILE A 182 1.31 37.31 -30.90
N ASN A 183 0.80 37.71 -29.73
CA ASN A 183 0.11 36.80 -28.83
C ASN A 183 -1.18 36.24 -29.47
N SER A 184 -1.98 37.07 -30.14
CA SER A 184 -3.24 36.65 -30.76
C SER A 184 -3.05 35.59 -31.85
N ILE A 185 -1.89 35.59 -32.53
CA ILE A 185 -1.51 34.57 -33.51
C ILE A 185 -0.85 33.36 -32.86
N VAL A 186 0.09 33.56 -31.94
CA VAL A 186 0.89 32.45 -31.40
C VAL A 186 0.07 31.56 -30.46
N PHE A 187 -0.83 32.11 -29.65
CA PHE A 187 -1.60 31.31 -28.67
C PHE A 187 -2.46 30.22 -29.33
N PRO A 188 -3.32 30.53 -30.33
CA PRO A 188 -4.14 29.50 -30.98
C PRO A 188 -3.30 28.44 -31.70
N LEU A 189 -2.11 28.81 -32.20
CA LEU A 189 -1.18 27.87 -32.81
C LEU A 189 -0.61 26.90 -31.79
N MET A 190 -0.25 27.37 -30.58
CA MET A 190 0.21 26.49 -29.50
C MET A 190 -0.89 25.54 -29.08
N GLU A 191 -2.11 26.04 -28.86
CA GLU A 191 -3.27 25.19 -28.56
C GLU A 191 -3.43 24.10 -29.62
N LYS A 192 -3.48 24.45 -30.91
CA LYS A 192 -3.62 23.48 -32.01
C LYS A 192 -2.57 22.36 -31.99
N ILE A 193 -1.34 22.66 -31.58
CA ILE A 193 -0.26 21.66 -31.50
C ILE A 193 -0.42 20.76 -30.27
N VAL A 194 -0.81 21.32 -29.12
CA VAL A 194 -0.84 20.58 -27.84
C VAL A 194 -2.16 19.86 -27.60
N THR A 195 -3.29 20.35 -28.12
CA THR A 195 -4.63 19.78 -27.90
C THR A 195 -4.71 18.25 -28.13
N PRO A 196 -4.06 17.66 -29.16
CA PRO A 196 -4.09 16.22 -29.35
C PRO A 196 -3.40 15.40 -28.25
N PHE A 197 -2.62 16.04 -27.39
CA PHE A 197 -1.75 15.40 -26.40
C PHE A 197 -2.11 15.74 -24.96
N ILE A 198 -3.15 16.54 -24.74
CA ILE A 198 -3.56 16.96 -23.40
C ILE A 198 -4.86 16.29 -22.97
N GLY A 199 -5.01 16.06 -21.66
CA GLY A 199 -6.25 15.64 -21.01
C GLY A 199 -6.52 16.50 -19.78
N SER A 200 -7.72 16.39 -19.22
CA SER A 200 -8.08 17.06 -17.96
C SER A 200 -8.07 16.06 -16.81
N VAL A 201 -7.84 16.55 -15.60
CA VAL A 201 -7.72 15.70 -14.40
C VAL A 201 -8.58 16.29 -13.30
N TYR A 202 -9.34 15.44 -12.63
CA TYR A 202 -10.15 15.82 -11.48
C TYR A 202 -9.92 14.86 -10.32
N ILE A 203 -10.08 15.38 -9.11
CA ILE A 203 -10.00 14.61 -7.87
C ILE A 203 -11.42 14.30 -7.43
N ARG A 204 -11.66 13.05 -7.06
CA ARG A 204 -12.90 12.60 -6.41
C ARG A 204 -12.59 12.05 -5.02
N VAL A 205 -13.41 12.39 -4.04
CA VAL A 205 -13.37 11.87 -2.67
C VAL A 205 -14.71 11.26 -2.32
N ASP A 206 -14.74 10.34 -1.36
CA ASP A 206 -16.00 9.88 -0.79
C ASP A 206 -16.57 10.98 0.12
N SER A 207 -17.90 11.10 0.21
CA SER A 207 -18.58 12.23 0.88
C SER A 207 -18.15 12.41 2.35
N THR A 208 -17.78 11.33 3.04
CA THR A 208 -17.26 11.35 4.42
C THR A 208 -15.86 11.94 4.55
N SER A 209 -15.11 12.01 3.46
CA SER A 209 -13.71 12.43 3.40
C SER A 209 -13.50 13.83 2.82
N ARG A 210 -14.57 14.44 2.29
CA ARG A 210 -14.58 15.81 1.73
C ARG A 210 -13.93 16.85 2.64
N ASN A 211 -14.15 16.74 3.95
CA ASN A 211 -13.63 17.69 4.93
C ASN A 211 -12.17 17.43 5.33
N LYS A 212 -11.56 16.30 4.92
CA LYS A 212 -10.18 15.95 5.28
C LYS A 212 -9.15 16.55 4.33
N ILE A 213 -9.47 16.69 3.05
CA ILE A 213 -8.54 17.21 2.04
C ILE A 213 -8.43 18.75 2.08
N ARG A 214 -7.24 19.27 1.80
CA ARG A 214 -7.01 20.68 1.48
C ARG A 214 -7.06 20.87 -0.04
N TRP A 215 -8.24 21.25 -0.53
CA TRP A 215 -8.52 21.44 -1.96
C TRP A 215 -7.63 22.50 -2.65
N ASP A 216 -6.99 23.37 -1.87
CA ASP A 216 -6.09 24.43 -2.31
C ASP A 216 -4.60 24.05 -2.22
N ASP A 217 -4.27 22.85 -1.73
CA ASP A 217 -2.89 22.42 -1.50
C ASP A 217 -2.64 21.01 -2.06
N ILE A 218 -2.41 20.98 -3.38
CA ILE A 218 -2.09 19.77 -4.13
C ILE A 218 -0.76 19.99 -4.84
N SER A 219 0.04 18.94 -4.92
CA SER A 219 1.31 18.95 -5.63
C SER A 219 1.36 17.78 -6.60
N ILE A 220 1.74 18.04 -7.85
CA ILE A 220 1.81 17.02 -8.90
C ILE A 220 3.19 17.08 -9.56
N ARG A 221 3.73 15.91 -9.91
CA ARG A 221 4.90 15.78 -10.77
C ARG A 221 4.69 14.68 -11.81
N PRO A 222 5.26 14.79 -13.02
CA PRO A 222 5.33 13.64 -13.92
C PRO A 222 6.30 12.60 -13.34
N LEU A 223 6.09 11.30 -13.56
CA LEU A 223 7.01 10.26 -13.07
C LEU A 223 8.35 10.27 -13.81
N LYS A 224 8.33 10.72 -15.06
CA LYS A 224 9.50 10.80 -15.94
C LYS A 224 9.59 12.19 -16.56
N SER A 225 10.81 12.68 -16.71
CA SER A 225 11.10 13.95 -17.37
C SER A 225 12.17 13.76 -18.44
N PHE A 226 12.10 14.57 -19.48
CA PHE A 226 13.01 14.50 -20.60
C PHE A 226 13.95 15.72 -20.62
N VAL A 227 15.21 15.50 -20.25
CA VAL A 227 16.28 16.51 -20.36
C VAL A 227 17.15 16.19 -21.57
N GLY A 228 17.03 16.99 -22.63
CA GLY A 228 17.72 16.73 -23.90
C GLY A 228 17.24 15.43 -24.53
N SER A 229 18.10 14.41 -24.62
CA SER A 229 17.78 13.09 -25.19
C SER A 229 17.66 11.96 -24.14
N ARG A 230 17.70 12.30 -22.86
CA ARG A 230 17.68 11.33 -21.76
C ARG A 230 16.33 11.37 -21.07
N ASN A 231 15.77 10.18 -20.86
CA ASN A 231 14.61 9.94 -20.01
C ASN A 231 15.14 9.75 -18.57
N LEU A 232 14.69 10.58 -17.65
CA LEU A 232 15.11 10.60 -16.25
C LEU A 232 13.88 10.43 -15.37
N ASP A 233 13.97 9.59 -14.35
CA ASP A 233 12.95 9.53 -13.31
C ASP A 233 12.99 10.83 -12.50
N THR A 234 11.83 11.37 -12.17
CA THR A 234 11.73 12.61 -11.39
C THR A 234 11.83 12.33 -9.89
N GLU A 235 12.27 13.34 -9.14
CA GLU A 235 12.47 13.29 -7.70
C GLU A 235 11.37 14.05 -6.94
N ASN A 236 11.41 13.97 -5.61
CA ASN A 236 10.47 14.72 -4.77
C ASN A 236 10.67 16.25 -4.84
N SER A 237 11.79 16.74 -5.36
CA SER A 237 11.99 18.17 -5.62
C SER A 237 11.18 18.69 -6.82
N ASP A 238 10.72 17.80 -7.70
CA ASP A 238 10.07 18.16 -8.96
C ASP A 238 8.54 18.32 -8.82
N TYR A 239 8.02 18.26 -7.59
CA TYR A 239 6.62 18.59 -7.33
C TYR A 239 6.35 20.07 -7.60
N VAL A 240 5.33 20.33 -8.41
CA VAL A 240 4.80 21.66 -8.68
C VAL A 240 3.44 21.79 -7.99
N PRO A 241 3.12 22.94 -7.37
CA PRO A 241 1.83 23.15 -6.73
C PRO A 241 0.71 23.37 -7.76
N TYR A 242 -0.47 22.87 -7.45
CA TYR A 242 -1.70 22.98 -8.22
C TYR A 242 -2.87 23.33 -7.28
N PHE A 243 -3.90 23.93 -7.85
CA PHE A 243 -5.17 24.20 -7.18
C PHE A 243 -6.28 23.31 -7.72
N THR A 244 -7.42 23.35 -7.05
CA THR A 244 -8.66 22.84 -7.62
C THR A 244 -9.69 23.92 -7.84
N MET A 245 -10.67 23.60 -8.69
CA MET A 245 -11.85 24.42 -8.93
C MET A 245 -13.08 23.52 -9.13
N PRO A 246 -14.29 24.04 -8.90
CA PRO A 246 -15.51 23.34 -9.26
C PRO A 246 -15.51 22.95 -10.74
N MET A 247 -16.12 21.82 -11.06
CA MET A 247 -16.21 21.34 -12.43
C MET A 247 -16.93 22.38 -13.34
N PRO A 248 -16.31 22.82 -14.44
CA PRO A 248 -16.97 23.70 -15.40
C PRO A 248 -18.18 23.04 -16.09
N TYR A 249 -19.20 23.83 -16.42
CA TYR A 249 -20.47 23.33 -16.99
C TYR A 249 -20.32 22.54 -18.30
N ASN A 250 -19.36 22.88 -19.17
CA ASN A 250 -19.12 22.18 -20.43
C ASN A 250 -18.69 20.70 -20.26
N PHE A 251 -18.14 20.34 -19.10
CA PHE A 251 -17.83 18.93 -18.80
C PHE A 251 -19.11 18.14 -18.56
N PHE A 252 -20.16 18.73 -18.00
CA PHE A 252 -21.44 18.04 -17.81
C PHE A 252 -22.10 17.75 -19.16
N ASP A 253 -22.00 18.64 -20.15
CA ASP A 253 -22.55 18.37 -21.49
C ASP A 253 -21.95 17.12 -22.16
N THR A 254 -20.76 16.71 -21.75
CA THR A 254 -19.99 15.61 -22.39
C THR A 254 -19.74 14.41 -21.48
N HIS A 255 -19.80 14.58 -20.16
CA HIS A 255 -19.43 13.57 -19.15
C HIS A 255 -20.49 13.42 -18.04
N ASP A 256 -21.74 13.86 -18.26
CA ASP A 256 -22.81 13.79 -17.26
C ASP A 256 -23.00 12.39 -16.67
N ASP A 257 -22.94 11.36 -17.52
CA ASP A 257 -23.10 9.96 -17.09
C ASP A 257 -22.10 9.54 -16.02
N VAL A 258 -20.90 10.16 -15.98
CA VAL A 258 -19.86 9.88 -14.99
C VAL A 258 -19.98 10.79 -13.78
N LEU A 259 -20.29 12.07 -14.00
CA LEU A 259 -20.28 13.10 -12.96
C LEU A 259 -21.56 13.13 -12.12
N SER A 260 -22.73 12.91 -12.74
CA SER A 260 -24.05 12.98 -12.09
C SER A 260 -24.28 11.92 -11.00
N GLN A 261 -23.40 10.92 -10.92
CA GLN A 261 -23.44 9.88 -9.90
C GLN A 261 -22.96 10.36 -8.52
N TYR A 262 -22.31 11.53 -8.46
CA TYR A 262 -21.68 12.06 -7.26
C TYR A 262 -22.23 13.45 -6.90
N ASP A 263 -22.07 13.83 -5.65
CA ASP A 263 -22.38 15.20 -5.21
C ASP A 263 -21.35 16.18 -5.79
N TYR A 264 -21.78 17.37 -6.20
CA TYR A 264 -20.92 18.35 -6.89
C TYR A 264 -19.74 18.82 -6.03
N ASP A 265 -19.81 18.68 -4.71
CA ASP A 265 -18.74 19.03 -3.77
C ASP A 265 -17.77 17.85 -3.51
N ASP A 266 -18.06 16.65 -4.02
CA ASP A 266 -17.22 15.45 -3.85
C ASP A 266 -16.15 15.32 -4.92
N TYR A 267 -16.15 16.21 -5.90
CA TYR A 267 -15.13 16.23 -6.94
C TYR A 267 -14.76 17.63 -7.40
N MET A 268 -13.48 17.83 -7.74
CA MET A 268 -12.96 19.11 -8.20
C MET A 268 -11.95 18.93 -9.33
N LEU A 269 -12.01 19.81 -10.33
CA LEU A 269 -11.04 19.87 -11.43
C LEU A 269 -9.71 20.42 -10.93
N ILE A 270 -8.60 19.85 -11.38
CA ILE A 270 -7.26 20.37 -11.07
C ILE A 270 -6.86 21.44 -12.09
N LYS A 271 -6.23 22.52 -11.62
CA LYS A 271 -5.64 23.58 -12.43
C LYS A 271 -4.34 24.10 -11.84
N ASP A 272 -3.51 24.72 -12.66
CA ASP A 272 -2.29 25.40 -12.20
C ASP A 272 -2.57 26.85 -11.74
N TYR A 273 -1.50 27.61 -11.47
CA TYR A 273 -1.55 29.02 -11.07
C TYR A 273 -1.89 29.99 -12.21
N GLU A 274 -1.84 29.53 -13.46
CA GLU A 274 -2.20 30.29 -14.66
C GLU A 274 -3.61 29.95 -15.17
N ASP A 275 -4.41 29.27 -14.33
CA ASP A 275 -5.77 28.79 -14.63
C ASP A 275 -5.85 27.73 -15.75
N ILE A 276 -4.75 27.03 -16.02
CA ILE A 276 -4.69 25.94 -17.01
C ILE A 276 -5.08 24.63 -16.32
N SER A 277 -6.14 24.00 -16.83
CA SER A 277 -6.74 22.77 -16.27
C SER A 277 -6.46 21.50 -17.09
N THR A 278 -5.42 21.55 -17.90
CA THR A 278 -5.02 20.47 -18.78
C THR A 278 -3.61 20.00 -18.45
N PHE A 279 -3.37 18.72 -18.66
CA PHE A 279 -2.10 18.03 -18.44
C PHE A 279 -1.70 17.33 -19.73
N LEU A 280 -0.40 17.25 -20.02
CA LEU A 280 0.09 16.34 -21.05
C LEU A 280 -0.25 14.90 -20.68
N ALA A 281 -0.51 14.06 -21.68
CA ALA A 281 -0.79 12.66 -21.43
C ALA A 281 0.46 11.94 -20.90
N GLY A 282 0.32 11.01 -19.97
CA GLY A 282 1.45 10.32 -19.37
C GLY A 282 1.23 9.98 -17.91
N ASP A 283 2.28 9.49 -17.25
CA ASP A 283 2.20 9.03 -15.87
C ASP A 283 2.69 10.10 -14.90
N TYR A 284 1.91 10.33 -13.86
CA TYR A 284 2.10 11.37 -12.86
C TYR A 284 1.97 10.80 -11.46
N ARG A 285 2.53 11.53 -10.50
CA ARG A 285 2.32 11.33 -9.08
C ARG A 285 1.69 12.56 -8.49
N ILE A 286 0.60 12.36 -7.77
CA ILE A 286 -0.05 13.40 -6.97
C ILE A 286 0.33 13.23 -5.51
N LYS A 287 0.47 14.35 -4.82
CA LYS A 287 0.53 14.48 -3.37
C LYS A 287 -0.51 15.52 -2.96
N ALA A 288 -1.56 15.07 -2.28
CA ALA A 288 -2.60 15.94 -1.76
C ALA A 288 -2.44 16.07 -0.25
N PHE A 289 -2.36 17.30 0.24
CA PHE A 289 -2.19 17.57 1.66
C PHE A 289 -3.54 17.51 2.39
N LEU A 290 -3.51 16.95 3.59
CA LEU A 290 -4.69 16.81 4.43
C LEU A 290 -4.72 17.92 5.49
N LYS A 291 -5.90 18.15 6.06
CA LYS A 291 -6.08 19.08 7.19
C LYS A 291 -5.45 18.49 8.45
N ASN A 292 -5.32 19.31 9.49
CA ASN A 292 -4.80 18.91 10.80
C ASN A 292 -3.36 18.35 10.81
N ASN A 293 -2.60 18.57 9.73
CA ASN A 293 -1.27 18.00 9.53
C ASN A 293 -1.26 16.46 9.47
N ASP A 294 -2.36 15.84 9.05
CA ASP A 294 -2.39 14.42 8.73
C ASP A 294 -1.45 14.13 7.53
N ASP A 295 -0.93 12.89 7.45
CA ASP A 295 -0.03 12.48 6.38
C ASP A 295 -0.67 12.68 5.00
N PRO A 296 0.08 13.22 4.00
CA PRO A 296 -0.48 13.52 2.70
C PRO A 296 -0.86 12.24 1.95
N PHE A 297 -1.97 12.31 1.19
CA PHE A 297 -2.36 11.25 0.27
C PHE A 297 -1.45 11.28 -0.97
N ILE A 298 -0.80 10.16 -1.27
CA ILE A 298 0.12 10.03 -2.42
C ILE A 298 -0.32 8.85 -3.27
N THR A 299 -0.53 9.08 -4.56
CA THR A 299 -0.81 8.02 -5.53
C THR A 299 -0.27 8.37 -6.91
N ASP A 300 -0.11 7.35 -7.75
CA ASP A 300 0.21 7.50 -9.16
C ASP A 300 -1.08 7.49 -9.99
N PHE A 301 -1.10 8.25 -11.08
CA PHE A 301 -2.21 8.29 -12.01
C PHE A 301 -1.71 8.52 -13.44
N THR A 302 -2.50 8.10 -14.42
CA THR A 302 -2.17 8.27 -15.84
C THR A 302 -3.17 9.22 -16.49
N VAL A 303 -2.66 10.23 -17.17
CA VAL A 303 -3.45 11.14 -18.01
C VAL A 303 -3.54 10.54 -19.40
N THR A 304 -4.76 10.27 -19.86
CA THR A 304 -5.03 9.93 -21.26
C THR A 304 -5.45 11.19 -22.01
N ALA A 305 -4.84 11.44 -23.17
CA ALA A 305 -5.18 12.59 -24.01
C ALA A 305 -6.66 12.57 -24.41
N GLY A 306 -7.30 13.73 -24.39
CA GLY A 306 -8.72 13.92 -24.71
C GLY A 306 -9.70 13.48 -23.63
N ASN A 307 -9.26 12.76 -22.59
CA ASN A 307 -10.14 12.27 -21.53
C ASN A 307 -10.21 13.22 -20.33
N LEU A 308 -11.32 13.11 -19.58
CA LEU A 308 -11.41 13.54 -18.20
C LEU A 308 -10.96 12.40 -17.29
N ASN A 309 -9.80 12.56 -16.66
CA ASN A 309 -9.12 11.51 -15.89
C ASN A 309 -9.42 11.68 -14.39
N GLU A 310 -9.88 10.61 -13.74
CA GLU A 310 -10.22 10.60 -12.31
C GLU A 310 -9.01 10.22 -11.45
N ILE A 311 -8.81 10.97 -10.36
CA ILE A 311 -8.02 10.55 -9.20
C ILE A 311 -8.97 10.29 -8.04
N HIS A 312 -9.24 9.03 -7.73
CA HIS A 312 -10.05 8.67 -6.55
C HIS A 312 -9.16 8.64 -5.30
N MET A 313 -9.41 9.56 -4.38
CA MET A 313 -8.80 9.56 -3.06
C MET A 313 -9.67 8.77 -2.09
N ASN A 314 -9.40 7.48 -2.02
CA ASN A 314 -10.02 6.60 -1.03
C ASN A 314 -9.22 6.69 0.28
N PHE A 315 -9.86 7.18 1.33
CA PHE A 315 -9.29 7.18 2.67
C PHE A 315 -9.82 5.94 3.38
N PRO A 316 -8.96 5.10 3.98
CA PRO A 316 -9.44 4.02 4.81
C PRO A 316 -10.34 4.62 5.89
N TYR A 317 -11.58 4.14 5.97
CA TYR A 317 -12.41 4.39 7.13
C TYR A 317 -11.64 3.92 8.36
N PRO A 318 -11.64 4.68 9.46
CA PRO A 318 -11.10 4.14 10.71
C PRO A 318 -11.90 2.87 10.99
N LYS A 319 -11.17 1.76 11.04
CA LYS A 319 -11.76 0.43 11.15
C LYS A 319 -12.37 0.33 12.54
N ASP A 320 -13.61 -0.11 12.59
CA ASP A 320 -14.31 -0.50 13.81
C ASP A 320 -14.67 -1.97 13.57
N SER A 321 -13.76 -2.84 14.01
CA SER A 321 -13.75 -4.26 13.64
C SER A 321 -14.88 -5.03 14.32
N ASP A 322 -15.42 -4.54 15.42
CA ASP A 322 -16.51 -5.17 16.18
C ASP A 322 -17.82 -4.37 16.18
N ASN A 323 -17.83 -3.18 15.59
CA ASN A 323 -18.96 -2.27 15.42
C ASN A 323 -19.56 -1.77 16.75
N ASP A 324 -18.74 -1.58 17.78
CA ASP A 324 -19.17 -1.02 19.05
C ASP A 324 -19.23 0.53 19.07
N GLY A 325 -18.77 1.17 17.99
CA GLY A 325 -18.73 2.62 17.83
C GLY A 325 -17.42 3.26 18.29
N ILE A 326 -16.42 2.47 18.67
CA ILE A 326 -15.06 2.89 19.00
C ILE A 326 -14.14 2.41 17.87
N ILE A 327 -13.26 3.29 17.39
CA ILE A 327 -12.33 2.94 16.32
C ILE A 327 -11.21 2.05 16.87
N ASP A 328 -10.73 1.07 16.10
CA ASP A 328 -9.71 0.07 16.48
C ASP A 328 -8.45 0.70 17.12
N GLU A 329 -8.08 1.93 16.73
CA GLU A 329 -6.93 2.66 17.30
C GLU A 329 -7.17 3.18 18.73
N LEU A 330 -8.42 3.40 19.09
CA LEU A 330 -8.86 3.87 20.41
C LEU A 330 -9.50 2.75 21.24
N ASP A 331 -9.66 1.57 20.65
CA ASP A 331 -10.25 0.39 21.26
C ASP A 331 -9.15 -0.56 21.79
N ALA A 332 -9.23 -0.88 23.09
CA ALA A 332 -8.33 -1.83 23.73
C ALA A 332 -8.67 -3.29 23.37
N CYS A 333 -9.90 -3.57 22.90
CA CYS A 333 -10.37 -4.88 22.47
C CYS A 333 -11.02 -4.85 21.07
N PRO A 334 -10.29 -4.53 19.99
CA PRO A 334 -10.85 -4.26 18.64
C PRO A 334 -11.70 -5.38 18.00
N LEU A 335 -11.76 -6.57 18.57
CA LEU A 335 -12.49 -7.71 17.99
C LEU A 335 -13.72 -8.11 18.84
N ILE A 336 -13.98 -7.43 19.95
CA ILE A 336 -14.96 -7.84 20.95
C ILE A 336 -15.73 -6.61 21.43
N PRO A 337 -17.03 -6.47 21.08
CA PRO A 337 -17.77 -5.24 21.34
C PRO A 337 -17.78 -4.87 22.81
N GLY A 338 -17.38 -3.64 23.14
CA GLY A 338 -17.40 -3.12 24.48
C GLY A 338 -18.16 -1.81 24.61
N ARG A 339 -17.87 -1.07 25.67
CA ARG A 339 -18.40 0.27 25.89
C ARG A 339 -17.26 1.23 26.13
N GLN A 340 -17.51 2.51 25.85
CA GLN A 340 -16.56 3.55 26.18
C GLN A 340 -16.24 3.55 27.69
N ASN A 341 -14.95 3.64 28.00
CA ASN A 341 -14.41 3.64 29.36
C ASN A 341 -13.43 4.80 29.51
N GLU A 342 -13.42 5.46 30.67
CA GLU A 342 -12.47 6.54 30.97
C GLU A 342 -11.03 6.04 31.05
N ASN A 343 -10.83 4.75 31.37
CA ASN A 343 -9.52 4.12 31.33
C ASN A 343 -9.20 3.63 29.91
N ILE A 344 -8.15 4.20 29.31
CA ILE A 344 -7.67 3.88 27.96
C ILE A 344 -7.43 2.37 27.77
N LEU A 345 -6.97 1.67 28.81
CA LEU A 345 -6.69 0.22 28.75
C LEU A 345 -7.95 -0.66 28.75
N LEU A 346 -9.12 -0.08 29.01
CA LEU A 346 -10.41 -0.78 29.13
C LEU A 346 -11.47 -0.20 28.20
N ASN A 347 -11.11 0.76 27.36
CA ASN A 347 -12.01 1.41 26.42
C ASN A 347 -12.35 0.43 25.29
N GLY A 348 -13.64 0.09 25.10
CA GLY A 348 -14.07 -0.90 24.11
C GLY A 348 -13.88 -2.36 24.51
N CYS A 349 -13.46 -2.63 25.75
CA CYS A 349 -13.44 -4.00 26.29
C CYS A 349 -14.73 -4.34 27.05
N PRO A 350 -15.23 -5.58 26.96
CA PRO A 350 -16.27 -6.07 27.86
C PRO A 350 -15.76 -6.08 29.32
N PRO A 351 -16.65 -5.90 30.32
CA PRO A 351 -16.26 -6.00 31.73
C PRO A 351 -15.69 -7.40 32.02
N PRO A 352 -14.69 -7.52 32.92
CA PRO A 352 -14.09 -8.81 33.24
C PRO A 352 -15.14 -9.81 33.75
N ASP A 353 -14.98 -11.07 33.35
CA ASP A 353 -15.85 -12.16 33.79
C ASP A 353 -15.94 -12.16 35.33
N SER A 354 -17.15 -12.29 35.88
CA SER A 354 -17.31 -12.46 37.32
C SER A 354 -16.49 -13.67 37.80
N ILE A 355 -15.69 -13.46 38.83
CA ILE A 355 -14.76 -14.46 39.37
C ILE A 355 -15.14 -14.90 40.79
N GLY A 356 -14.67 -16.07 41.20
CA GLY A 356 -14.81 -16.63 42.53
C GLY A 356 -13.61 -17.50 42.93
N ASN A 357 -13.60 -18.03 44.15
CA ASN A 357 -12.45 -18.72 44.74
C ASN A 357 -12.82 -20.16 45.14
N ILE A 358 -11.87 -21.08 45.04
CA ILE A 358 -12.03 -22.46 45.54
C ILE A 358 -10.93 -22.77 46.55
N THR A 359 -11.33 -23.21 47.75
CA THR A 359 -10.43 -23.60 48.83
C THR A 359 -10.56 -25.09 49.12
N LEU A 360 -9.46 -25.83 48.96
CA LEU A 360 -9.33 -27.24 49.28
C LEU A 360 -8.76 -27.39 50.69
N LEU A 361 -9.41 -28.21 51.52
CA LEU A 361 -9.06 -28.48 52.91
C LEU A 361 -8.64 -29.95 53.11
N ASN A 362 -7.90 -30.22 54.19
CA ASN A 362 -7.46 -31.56 54.60
C ASN A 362 -6.47 -32.26 53.63
N ILE A 363 -5.55 -31.49 53.03
CA ILE A 363 -4.52 -32.04 52.13
C ILE A 363 -3.42 -32.72 52.98
N ARG A 364 -3.47 -34.05 53.07
CA ARG A 364 -2.51 -34.84 53.86
C ARG A 364 -1.35 -35.38 53.03
N ASN A 365 -0.26 -35.71 53.71
CA ASN A 365 0.93 -36.28 53.08
C ASN A 365 0.57 -37.60 52.38
N GLY A 366 1.01 -37.77 51.14
CA GLY A 366 0.68 -38.94 50.33
C GLY A 366 -0.66 -38.84 49.59
N ILE A 367 -1.32 -37.67 49.58
CA ILE A 367 -2.53 -37.40 48.77
C ILE A 367 -2.20 -36.43 47.63
N GLY A 368 -2.65 -36.78 46.43
CA GLY A 368 -2.70 -35.91 45.25
C GLY A 368 -4.13 -35.44 45.00
N PHE A 369 -4.27 -34.28 44.37
CA PHE A 369 -5.56 -33.71 43.96
C PHE A 369 -5.46 -33.01 42.61
N GLU A 370 -6.60 -32.88 41.94
CA GLU A 370 -6.76 -32.11 40.71
C GLU A 370 -8.11 -31.38 40.71
N ILE A 371 -8.15 -30.21 40.07
CA ILE A 371 -9.35 -29.42 39.81
C ILE A 371 -9.54 -29.34 38.30
N LEU A 372 -10.69 -29.78 37.83
CA LEU A 372 -11.12 -29.73 36.44
C LEU A 372 -12.27 -28.73 36.30
N ARG A 373 -12.27 -27.90 35.25
CA ARG A 373 -13.43 -27.13 34.83
C ARG A 373 -14.22 -27.94 33.80
N LEU A 374 -15.51 -28.11 34.04
CA LEU A 374 -16.38 -28.90 33.18
C LEU A 374 -16.99 -28.04 32.07
N PHE A 375 -16.96 -28.55 30.84
CA PHE A 375 -17.62 -27.97 29.67
C PHE A 375 -18.40 -29.05 28.91
N ASP A 376 -19.39 -28.66 28.12
CA ASP A 376 -20.19 -29.61 27.31
C ASP A 376 -19.35 -30.34 26.25
N SER A 377 -18.21 -29.76 25.85
CA SER A 377 -17.33 -30.28 24.80
C SER A 377 -16.12 -31.07 25.33
N SER A 378 -15.44 -30.60 26.37
CA SER A 378 -14.28 -31.26 26.99
C SER A 378 -13.85 -30.59 28.30
N ASP A 379 -13.56 -31.39 29.33
CA ASP A 379 -13.08 -30.89 30.61
C ASP A 379 -11.63 -30.36 30.53
N THR A 380 -11.35 -29.27 31.25
CA THR A 380 -10.02 -28.62 31.26
C THR A 380 -9.38 -28.73 32.65
N LEU A 381 -8.13 -29.18 32.74
CA LEU A 381 -7.37 -29.19 34.00
C LEU A 381 -6.96 -27.76 34.36
N ILE A 382 -7.30 -27.32 35.57
CA ILE A 382 -7.06 -25.96 36.06
C ILE A 382 -5.89 -25.92 37.03
N ALA A 383 -5.84 -26.90 37.92
CA ALA A 383 -4.79 -27.03 38.89
C ALA A 383 -4.63 -28.49 39.30
N TRP A 384 -3.41 -28.89 39.62
CA TRP A 384 -3.12 -30.17 40.25
C TRP A 384 -2.04 -30.00 41.30
N GLY A 385 -2.10 -30.82 42.35
CA GLY A 385 -1.14 -30.72 43.43
C GLY A 385 -1.02 -31.99 44.24
N THR A 386 0.00 -32.03 45.07
CA THR A 386 0.34 -33.18 45.90
C THR A 386 1.01 -32.71 47.17
N LYS A 387 0.76 -33.39 48.29
CA LYS A 387 1.55 -33.19 49.50
C LYS A 387 2.54 -34.33 49.71
N LYS A 388 3.84 -34.01 49.73
CA LYS A 388 4.95 -34.93 49.99
C LYS A 388 5.93 -34.32 50.98
N ASN A 389 6.51 -35.13 51.86
CA ASN A 389 7.45 -34.68 52.89
C ASN A 389 6.96 -33.47 53.71
N ASN A 390 5.65 -33.43 53.98
CA ASN A 390 4.98 -32.32 54.66
C ASN A 390 5.01 -30.96 53.91
N GLN A 391 5.36 -30.95 52.63
CA GLN A 391 5.28 -29.79 51.73
C GLN A 391 4.19 -30.02 50.67
N ILE A 392 3.46 -28.96 50.34
CA ILE A 392 2.44 -28.99 49.27
C ILE A 392 3.09 -28.43 48.01
N GLU A 393 3.14 -29.25 46.96
CA GLU A 393 3.52 -28.87 45.60
C GLU A 393 2.24 -28.72 44.78
N ILE A 394 2.08 -27.60 44.09
CA ILE A 394 0.92 -27.33 43.24
C ILE A 394 1.38 -26.61 41.97
N GLU A 395 0.74 -26.97 40.87
CA GLU A 395 0.80 -26.28 39.58
C GLU A 395 -0.63 -25.86 39.22
N SER A 396 -0.79 -24.59 38.86
CA SER A 396 -2.10 -23.97 38.64
C SER A 396 -1.96 -22.90 37.57
N ASP A 397 -2.94 -22.82 36.67
CA ASP A 397 -3.04 -21.74 35.68
C ASP A 397 -3.48 -20.41 36.31
N TYR A 398 -3.89 -20.44 37.59
CA TYR A 398 -4.40 -19.31 38.37
C TYR A 398 -3.56 -19.08 39.63
N GLU A 399 -3.62 -17.86 40.17
CA GLU A 399 -3.00 -17.53 41.45
C GLU A 399 -3.55 -18.41 42.58
N TYR A 400 -2.66 -18.81 43.49
CA TYR A 400 -3.02 -19.66 44.61
C TYR A 400 -2.27 -19.28 45.89
N ASN A 401 -2.83 -19.65 47.03
CA ASN A 401 -2.19 -19.53 48.33
C ASN A 401 -2.22 -20.87 49.07
N ILE A 402 -1.08 -21.26 49.62
CA ILE A 402 -0.93 -22.47 50.43
C ILE A 402 -0.91 -22.08 51.90
N ASN A 403 -1.83 -22.62 52.69
CA ASN A 403 -1.79 -22.50 54.13
C ASN A 403 -1.35 -23.82 54.77
N LEU A 404 -0.08 -23.85 55.23
CA LEU A 404 0.54 -25.02 55.84
C LEU A 404 0.01 -25.34 57.24
N GLU A 405 -0.52 -24.35 57.98
CA GLU A 405 -1.11 -24.56 59.31
C GLU A 405 -2.42 -25.36 59.20
N TYR A 406 -3.24 -25.04 58.19
CA TYR A 406 -4.54 -25.69 57.96
C TYR A 406 -4.50 -26.77 56.86
N ASN A 407 -3.33 -27.09 56.31
CA ASN A 407 -3.16 -28.05 55.21
C ASN A 407 -4.15 -27.82 54.06
N SER A 408 -4.18 -26.57 53.59
CA SER A 408 -5.17 -26.11 52.61
C SER A 408 -4.56 -25.30 51.49
N VAL A 409 -5.25 -25.28 50.36
CA VAL A 409 -4.90 -24.46 49.20
C VAL A 409 -6.13 -23.71 48.73
N THR A 410 -5.98 -22.40 48.51
CA THR A 410 -6.99 -21.55 47.88
C THR A 410 -6.51 -21.17 46.49
N ILE A 411 -7.37 -21.34 45.49
CA ILE A 411 -7.16 -20.88 44.11
C ILE A 411 -8.09 -19.68 43.89
N PHE A 412 -7.51 -18.59 43.42
CA PHE A 412 -8.19 -17.31 43.25
C PHE A 412 -8.66 -17.08 41.83
N ASP A 413 -9.62 -16.16 41.69
CA ASP A 413 -10.02 -15.55 40.43
C ASP A 413 -10.49 -16.54 39.35
N LEU A 414 -11.14 -17.62 39.78
CA LEU A 414 -11.72 -18.64 38.91
C LEU A 414 -13.03 -18.11 38.30
N PRO A 415 -13.23 -18.24 36.97
CA PRO A 415 -14.50 -17.87 36.33
C PRO A 415 -15.71 -18.60 36.92
N LEU A 416 -16.91 -18.00 36.85
CA LEU A 416 -18.13 -18.73 37.20
C LEU A 416 -18.30 -19.99 36.33
N GLY A 417 -18.75 -21.08 36.96
CA GLY A 417 -18.85 -22.37 36.30
C GLY A 417 -18.93 -23.57 37.25
N THR A 418 -18.93 -24.75 36.63
CA THR A 418 -18.91 -26.04 37.34
C THR A 418 -17.51 -26.61 37.32
N TYR A 419 -17.04 -27.03 38.48
CA TYR A 419 -15.72 -27.60 38.68
C TYR A 419 -15.84 -28.98 39.32
N LEU A 420 -14.88 -29.86 39.05
CA LEU A 420 -14.75 -31.17 39.66
C LEU A 420 -13.42 -31.27 40.37
N ARG A 421 -13.43 -31.64 41.66
CA ARG A 421 -12.25 -31.93 42.45
C ARG A 421 -12.08 -33.43 42.59
N ASN A 422 -11.00 -33.99 42.07
CA ASN A 422 -10.61 -35.37 42.34
C ASN A 422 -9.44 -35.40 43.33
N SER A 423 -9.39 -36.44 44.16
CA SER A 423 -8.32 -36.68 45.13
C SER A 423 -8.00 -38.16 45.17
N TYR A 424 -6.72 -38.50 45.25
CA TYR A 424 -6.21 -39.86 45.12
C TYR A 424 -4.93 -40.06 45.94
N ALA A 425 -4.61 -41.32 46.27
CA ALA A 425 -3.35 -41.63 46.93
C ALA A 425 -2.15 -41.52 45.96
N ASN A 426 -1.05 -40.96 46.45
CA ASN A 426 0.22 -40.96 45.77
C ASN A 426 1.00 -42.26 46.00
N THR A 427 1.83 -42.61 45.02
CA THR A 427 2.73 -43.76 45.13
C THR A 427 4.00 -43.36 45.88
N GLU A 428 4.30 -44.01 47.00
CA GLU A 428 5.53 -43.78 47.79
C GLU A 428 6.58 -44.86 47.50
N GLU A 429 7.80 -44.49 47.16
CA GLU A 429 8.93 -45.43 47.10
C GLU A 429 9.51 -45.59 48.51
N ARG A 430 9.13 -46.68 49.20
CA ARG A 430 9.62 -46.96 50.56
C ARG A 430 10.89 -47.81 50.56
N PHE A 431 11.19 -48.46 49.43
CA PHE A 431 12.40 -49.24 49.16
C PHE A 431 12.76 -49.10 47.68
N PRO A 432 14.06 -49.09 47.29
CA PRO A 432 14.46 -49.01 45.90
C PRO A 432 13.77 -50.09 45.06
N ALA A 433 13.15 -49.71 43.94
CA ALA A 433 12.40 -50.60 43.03
C ALA A 433 11.07 -51.17 43.59
N LYS A 434 10.60 -50.69 44.77
CA LYS A 434 9.31 -51.06 45.37
C LYS A 434 8.47 -49.83 45.68
N LYS A 435 7.35 -49.66 44.97
CA LYS A 435 6.42 -48.56 45.22
C LYS A 435 5.18 -49.05 45.95
N TYR A 436 4.68 -48.25 46.88
CA TYR A 436 3.51 -48.54 47.70
C TYR A 436 2.38 -47.55 47.37
N VAL A 437 1.15 -48.03 47.25
CA VAL A 437 -0.08 -47.25 47.04
C VAL A 437 -1.14 -47.70 48.03
N SER A 438 -1.73 -46.76 48.75
CA SER A 438 -2.92 -46.99 49.56
C SER A 438 -4.17 -46.78 48.69
N LEU A 439 -5.16 -47.67 48.72
CA LEU A 439 -6.42 -47.45 47.99
C LEU A 439 -7.19 -46.28 48.64
N PHE A 440 -7.14 -45.10 48.02
CA PHE A 440 -7.93 -43.93 48.40
C PHE A 440 -8.31 -43.14 47.15
N SER A 441 -9.60 -42.83 47.01
CA SER A 441 -10.17 -41.98 45.96
C SER A 441 -11.35 -41.20 46.54
N ASP A 442 -11.43 -39.91 46.23
CA ASP A 442 -12.47 -39.00 46.70
C ASP A 442 -12.77 -37.96 45.60
N SER A 443 -14.04 -37.68 45.28
CA SER A 443 -14.45 -36.73 44.23
C SER A 443 -15.60 -35.82 44.68
N ASP A 444 -15.53 -34.53 44.34
CA ASP A 444 -16.54 -33.52 44.75
C ASP A 444 -16.84 -32.53 43.61
N SER A 445 -18.12 -32.17 43.43
CA SER A 445 -18.59 -31.25 42.38
C SER A 445 -18.91 -29.87 42.94
N LEU A 446 -18.27 -28.84 42.40
CA LEU A 446 -18.25 -27.47 42.93
C LEU A 446 -18.92 -26.51 41.94
N PHE A 447 -19.78 -25.60 42.43
CA PHE A 447 -20.57 -24.69 41.57
C PHE A 447 -20.38 -23.22 41.95
N LEU A 448 -19.53 -22.50 41.20
CA LEU A 448 -19.35 -21.05 41.34
C LEU A 448 -20.46 -20.34 40.56
N LYS A 449 -21.43 -19.75 41.27
CA LYS A 449 -22.64 -19.14 40.70
C LYS A 449 -22.75 -17.63 40.90
N LYS A 450 -21.94 -17.05 41.79
CA LYS A 450 -21.99 -15.62 42.15
C LYS A 450 -20.59 -15.03 42.19
N GLU A 451 -20.48 -13.78 41.79
CA GLU A 451 -19.25 -13.00 41.88
C GLU A 451 -18.75 -12.91 43.34
N GLY A 452 -17.45 -13.10 43.53
CA GLY A 452 -16.79 -13.10 44.84
C GLY A 452 -17.12 -14.32 45.72
N GLN A 453 -17.81 -15.33 45.19
CA GLN A 453 -18.16 -16.53 45.94
C GLN A 453 -16.90 -17.37 46.23
N GLU A 454 -16.72 -17.77 47.49
CA GLU A 454 -15.73 -18.78 47.90
C GLU A 454 -16.42 -20.12 48.16
N ILE A 455 -15.92 -21.20 47.56
CA ILE A 455 -16.36 -22.57 47.83
C ILE A 455 -15.26 -23.32 48.57
N LYS A 456 -15.62 -23.98 49.67
CA LYS A 456 -14.71 -24.82 50.46
C LYS A 456 -15.07 -26.28 50.25
N THR A 457 -14.08 -27.09 49.86
CA THR A 457 -14.20 -28.56 49.73
C THR A 457 -13.21 -29.24 50.65
N VAL A 458 -13.61 -30.36 51.26
CA VAL A 458 -12.80 -31.09 52.24
C VAL A 458 -12.46 -32.46 51.66
N ILE A 459 -11.18 -32.82 51.63
CA ILE A 459 -10.76 -34.17 51.25
C ILE A 459 -11.10 -35.13 52.39
N SER A 460 -11.81 -36.21 52.06
CA SER A 460 -12.30 -37.20 53.03
C SER A 460 -11.18 -37.89 53.81
N ASP A 461 -11.47 -38.35 55.03
CA ASP A 461 -10.48 -39.04 55.84
C ASP A 461 -10.08 -40.40 55.26
N GLN A 462 -8.78 -40.70 55.30
CA GLN A 462 -8.23 -41.96 54.84
C GLN A 462 -8.46 -42.95 55.97
N ASP A 463 -9.67 -43.52 56.04
CA ASP A 463 -9.84 -44.73 56.83
C ASP A 463 -8.85 -45.74 56.25
N LEU A 464 -7.84 -46.09 57.04
CA LEU A 464 -6.93 -47.20 56.74
C LEU A 464 -7.83 -48.41 56.50
N ILE A 465 -8.15 -48.71 55.24
CA ILE A 465 -8.94 -49.86 54.90
C ILE A 465 -8.16 -51.05 55.44
N ALA A 466 -8.68 -51.67 56.50
CA ALA A 466 -8.14 -52.91 57.03
C ALA A 466 -8.31 -53.97 55.94
N GLY A 467 -7.29 -54.08 55.11
CA GLY A 467 -7.32 -54.85 53.88
C GLY A 467 -5.98 -55.54 53.65
N ARG A 468 -5.98 -56.51 52.73
CA ARG A 468 -4.75 -57.23 52.36
C ARG A 468 -3.89 -56.41 51.41
N GLU A 469 -2.64 -56.83 51.32
CA GLU A 469 -1.67 -56.32 50.36
C GLU A 469 -1.74 -57.08 49.03
N ILE A 470 -1.78 -56.38 47.91
CA ILE A 470 -1.68 -56.95 46.57
C ILE A 470 -0.41 -56.43 45.91
N ILE A 471 0.42 -57.33 45.41
CA ILE A 471 1.70 -56.99 44.78
C ILE A 471 1.58 -57.27 43.28
N ILE A 472 1.89 -56.27 42.45
CA ILE A 472 1.84 -56.37 40.99
C ILE A 472 3.26 -56.17 40.44
N TYR A 473 3.75 -57.16 39.69
CA TYR A 473 4.96 -57.08 38.87
C TYR A 473 4.61 -56.59 37.47
N PHE A 474 5.36 -55.65 36.92
CA PHE A 474 5.15 -55.18 35.53
C PHE A 474 6.17 -55.81 34.58
N ASP A 475 5.71 -56.34 33.46
CA ASP A 475 6.56 -56.87 32.38
C ASP A 475 6.18 -56.23 31.04
N PRO A 476 7.07 -55.51 30.33
CA PRO A 476 8.46 -55.19 30.70
C PRO A 476 8.57 -54.00 31.65
N PHE A 477 9.66 -53.93 32.43
CA PHE A 477 10.00 -52.74 33.22
C PHE A 477 10.20 -51.52 32.31
N THR A 478 9.70 -50.35 32.73
CA THR A 478 9.84 -49.11 31.96
C THR A 478 11.24 -48.52 32.12
N PRO A 479 11.99 -48.26 31.04
CA PRO A 479 13.36 -47.73 31.14
C PRO A 479 13.42 -46.24 31.53
N GLU A 480 12.34 -45.46 31.36
CA GLU A 480 12.32 -43.99 31.53
C GLU A 480 11.16 -43.51 32.43
N ILE A 481 11.33 -42.33 33.08
CA ILE A 481 10.41 -41.75 34.09
C ILE A 481 9.09 -41.27 33.49
N ASP A 482 9.06 -40.99 32.19
CA ASP A 482 7.93 -40.44 31.43
C ASP A 482 6.87 -41.51 31.07
N HIS A 483 7.22 -42.79 31.13
CA HIS A 483 6.31 -43.90 30.89
C HIS A 483 5.49 -44.22 32.16
N LYS A 484 4.30 -43.63 32.28
CA LYS A 484 3.38 -43.82 33.41
C LYS A 484 2.38 -44.96 33.16
N TYR A 485 2.26 -45.87 34.13
CA TYR A 485 1.16 -46.81 34.25
C TYR A 485 -0.05 -46.15 34.91
N ARG A 486 -1.25 -46.42 34.40
CA ARG A 486 -2.50 -46.03 35.04
C ARG A 486 -3.26 -47.28 35.48
N LEU A 487 -3.65 -47.32 36.75
CA LEU A 487 -4.31 -48.47 37.35
C LEU A 487 -5.74 -48.10 37.73
N TYR A 488 -6.66 -48.97 37.33
CA TYR A 488 -8.09 -48.82 37.54
C TYR A 488 -8.63 -50.03 38.30
N VAL A 489 -9.53 -49.77 39.25
CA VAL A 489 -10.33 -50.75 39.98
C VAL A 489 -11.78 -50.38 39.69
N ASP A 490 -12.57 -51.33 39.16
CA ASP A 490 -13.98 -51.10 38.80
C ASP A 490 -14.19 -49.78 38.01
N GLU A 491 -13.39 -49.59 36.97
CA GLU A 491 -13.37 -48.41 36.08
C GLU A 491 -12.87 -47.09 36.71
N SER A 492 -12.67 -47.05 38.02
CA SER A 492 -12.17 -45.89 38.75
C SER A 492 -10.63 -45.86 38.77
N LEU A 493 -10.03 -44.76 38.33
CA LEU A 493 -8.58 -44.56 38.40
C LEU A 493 -8.18 -44.39 39.87
N PHE A 494 -7.32 -45.27 40.37
CA PHE A 494 -6.87 -45.19 41.78
C PHE A 494 -5.36 -44.97 41.92
N ALA A 495 -4.57 -45.18 40.87
CA ALA A 495 -3.14 -44.91 40.90
C ALA A 495 -2.54 -44.59 39.52
N VAL A 496 -1.57 -43.67 39.50
CA VAL A 496 -0.72 -43.38 38.35
C VAL A 496 0.74 -43.46 38.79
N THR A 497 1.55 -44.29 38.15
CA THR A 497 2.92 -44.54 38.64
C THR A 497 3.89 -44.93 37.54
N SER A 498 5.16 -44.51 37.67
CA SER A 498 6.29 -44.98 36.87
C SER A 498 7.13 -45.91 37.76
N VAL A 499 7.04 -47.23 37.56
CA VAL A 499 7.64 -48.23 38.47
C VAL A 499 8.70 -49.05 37.72
N LEU A 500 9.90 -49.13 38.30
CA LEU A 500 10.94 -50.09 37.95
C LEU A 500 10.82 -51.30 38.90
N GLY A 501 9.95 -52.28 38.62
CA GLY A 501 9.83 -53.47 39.48
C GLY A 501 8.40 -53.83 39.89
N GLU A 502 8.07 -53.58 41.16
CA GLU A 502 6.82 -54.02 41.79
C GLU A 502 6.03 -52.88 42.45
N LEU A 503 4.70 -52.93 42.32
CA LEU A 503 3.75 -52.05 42.99
C LEU A 503 3.00 -52.83 44.09
N HIS A 504 3.06 -52.31 45.30
CA HIS A 504 2.37 -52.80 46.47
C HIS A 504 1.11 -51.97 46.71
N ILE A 505 -0.05 -52.57 46.51
CA ILE A 505 -1.36 -51.98 46.82
C ILE A 505 -1.71 -52.41 48.24
N ILE A 506 -1.80 -51.46 49.16
CA ILE A 506 -2.16 -51.67 50.56
C ILE A 506 -3.64 -51.31 50.75
N GLY A 507 -4.35 -52.14 51.52
CA GLY A 507 -5.72 -51.85 51.93
C GLY A 507 -6.80 -52.39 50.99
N MET A 508 -6.51 -53.42 50.19
CA MET A 508 -7.56 -54.06 49.38
C MET A 508 -8.53 -54.82 50.27
N PRO A 509 -9.86 -54.63 50.18
CA PRO A 509 -10.82 -55.36 51.01
C PRO A 509 -10.64 -56.88 50.87
N PHE A 510 -10.68 -57.61 52.00
CA PHE A 510 -10.46 -59.06 52.01
C PHE A 510 -11.50 -59.84 51.18
N ASN A 511 -12.70 -59.29 51.07
CA ASN A 511 -13.82 -59.82 50.31
C ASN A 511 -13.92 -59.28 48.88
N TYR A 512 -12.98 -58.43 48.43
CA TYR A 512 -13.03 -57.89 47.08
C TYR A 512 -12.84 -59.00 46.04
N GLU A 513 -13.78 -59.06 45.09
CA GLU A 513 -13.73 -59.85 43.87
C GLU A 513 -13.93 -58.91 42.69
N GLY A 514 -12.97 -58.85 41.77
CA GLY A 514 -13.05 -57.91 40.66
C GLY A 514 -11.78 -57.87 39.83
N LYS A 515 -11.67 -56.85 38.97
CA LYS A 515 -10.58 -56.72 38.01
C LYS A 515 -9.77 -55.46 38.27
N ILE A 516 -8.45 -55.59 38.29
CA ILE A 516 -7.54 -54.45 38.23
C ILE A 516 -7.08 -54.33 36.78
N LYS A 517 -7.39 -53.20 36.16
CA LYS A 517 -6.96 -52.88 34.79
C LYS A 517 -5.72 -51.99 34.86
N VAL A 518 -4.66 -52.37 34.17
CA VAL A 518 -3.42 -51.61 34.05
C VAL A 518 -3.24 -51.18 32.61
N THR A 519 -3.07 -49.87 32.38
CA THR A 519 -2.88 -49.32 31.03
C THR A 519 -1.51 -48.65 30.90
N ARG A 520 -0.90 -48.82 29.73
CA ARG A 520 0.32 -48.13 29.30
C ARG A 520 0.13 -47.63 27.86
N LYS A 521 0.48 -46.36 27.62
CA LYS A 521 0.36 -45.76 26.28
C LYS A 521 1.13 -46.60 25.24
N GLY A 522 0.45 -46.97 24.15
CA GLY A 522 1.03 -47.76 23.04
C GLY A 522 0.97 -49.28 23.21
N PHE A 523 0.46 -49.79 24.32
CA PHE A 523 0.37 -51.24 24.60
C PHE A 523 -1.07 -51.66 24.85
N GLU A 524 -1.35 -52.95 24.68
CA GLU A 524 -2.62 -53.55 25.11
C GLU A 524 -2.77 -53.47 26.63
N ASP A 525 -4.00 -53.38 27.12
CA ASP A 525 -4.29 -53.26 28.55
C ASP A 525 -4.11 -54.61 29.26
N ALA A 526 -3.46 -54.64 30.42
CA ALA A 526 -3.36 -55.83 31.26
C ALA A 526 -4.55 -55.90 32.22
N ILE A 527 -5.19 -57.07 32.31
CA ILE A 527 -6.34 -57.32 33.20
C ILE A 527 -5.93 -58.36 34.24
N ILE A 528 -5.92 -57.96 35.51
CA ILE A 528 -5.58 -58.81 36.64
C ILE A 528 -6.86 -59.15 37.40
N GLU A 529 -7.18 -60.44 37.52
CA GLU A 529 -8.33 -60.90 38.28
C GLU A 529 -7.96 -61.08 39.76
N ILE A 530 -8.71 -60.42 40.63
CA ILE A 530 -8.51 -60.46 42.07
C ILE A 530 -9.64 -61.27 42.70
N GLN A 531 -9.26 -62.32 43.43
CA GLN A 531 -10.17 -63.24 44.11
C GLN A 531 -10.17 -62.99 45.61
N PRO A 532 -11.31 -63.07 46.32
CA PRO A 532 -11.40 -62.84 47.77
C PRO A 532 -10.38 -63.67 48.56
N SER A 533 -9.62 -63.03 49.43
CA SER A 533 -8.72 -63.73 50.36
C SER A 533 -8.22 -62.82 51.47
N ASN A 534 -7.79 -63.43 52.58
CA ASN A 534 -7.21 -62.76 53.74
C ASN A 534 -5.67 -62.71 53.72
N LYS A 535 -5.04 -63.23 52.67
CA LYS A 535 -3.58 -63.26 52.50
C LYS A 535 -3.14 -62.30 51.41
N LYS A 536 -1.90 -61.83 51.50
CA LYS A 536 -1.27 -61.10 50.41
C LYS A 536 -1.19 -61.97 49.14
N SER A 537 -1.32 -61.34 47.98
CA SER A 537 -1.29 -62.02 46.67
C SER A 537 -0.34 -61.32 45.70
N TYR A 538 0.25 -62.10 44.79
CA TYR A 538 1.22 -61.64 43.81
C TYR A 538 0.65 -61.83 42.40
N HIS A 539 0.76 -60.82 41.56
CA HIS A 539 0.19 -60.80 40.22
C HIS A 539 1.18 -60.22 39.21
N LEU A 540 1.01 -60.57 37.94
CA LEU A 540 1.83 -60.08 36.83
C LEU A 540 0.95 -59.26 35.88
N ALA A 541 1.35 -58.02 35.61
CA ALA A 541 0.81 -57.18 34.55
C ALA A 541 1.68 -57.35 33.29
N ASP A 542 1.24 -58.23 32.38
CA ASP A 542 1.87 -58.40 31.07
C ASP A 542 1.42 -57.30 30.10
N LEU A 543 2.34 -56.40 29.79
CA LEU A 543 2.18 -55.26 28.89
C LEU A 543 3.19 -55.35 27.74
N THR A 544 3.55 -56.57 27.32
CA THR A 544 4.54 -56.83 26.26
C THR A 544 3.99 -56.61 24.86
N LYS A 545 2.66 -56.64 24.68
CA LYS A 545 2.02 -56.54 23.36
C LYS A 545 1.76 -55.08 22.97
N PRO A 546 2.39 -54.58 21.90
CA PRO A 546 2.06 -53.25 21.37
C PRO A 546 0.65 -53.26 20.78
N LYS A 547 -0.05 -52.14 20.95
CA LYS A 547 -1.40 -51.97 20.38
C LYS A 547 -1.25 -51.81 18.87
N ASN A 548 -1.77 -52.75 18.07
CA ASN A 548 -1.68 -52.71 16.61
C ASN A 548 -2.48 -51.54 16.03
N ASP A 549 -1.84 -50.40 15.80
CA ASP A 549 -2.32 -49.36 14.90
C ASP A 549 -1.51 -49.38 13.59
N PHE A 550 -1.98 -50.17 12.62
CA PHE A 550 -1.61 -49.99 11.21
C PHE A 550 -2.85 -50.16 10.32
N LYS A 551 -3.47 -49.03 9.97
CA LYS A 551 -3.99 -48.87 8.60
C LYS A 551 -2.80 -48.53 7.71
N SER A 552 -2.55 -49.44 6.79
CA SER A 552 -1.54 -49.42 5.74
C SER A 552 -1.48 -48.10 4.96
N VAL A 553 -0.29 -47.50 4.87
CA VAL A 553 0.13 -46.78 3.66
C VAL A 553 1.41 -47.44 3.17
N SER A 554 1.29 -48.17 2.07
CA SER A 554 2.42 -48.68 1.30
C SER A 554 3.00 -47.53 0.46
N PRO A 555 4.30 -47.22 0.56
CA PRO A 555 4.97 -46.38 -0.41
C PRO A 555 5.54 -47.30 -1.50
N PHE A 556 4.97 -47.26 -2.71
CA PHE A 556 5.58 -47.62 -4.01
C PHE A 556 4.49 -48.10 -4.99
N LYS A 557 3.84 -47.15 -5.69
CA LYS A 557 3.55 -47.23 -7.13
C LYS A 557 2.89 -45.95 -7.62
N LEU A 558 3.24 -45.59 -8.86
CA LEU A 558 2.68 -44.54 -9.74
C LEU A 558 3.31 -43.15 -9.63
N ILE A 559 4.57 -43.06 -10.08
CA ILE A 559 4.90 -42.11 -11.15
C ILE A 559 4.52 -42.82 -12.45
N GLN A 560 3.45 -42.36 -13.11
CA GLN A 560 3.30 -42.31 -14.57
C GLN A 560 1.99 -41.57 -14.88
N ASN A 561 2.04 -40.62 -15.82
CA ASN A 561 0.95 -39.84 -16.43
C ASN A 561 0.83 -38.39 -15.95
N PHE A 562 1.86 -37.60 -16.28
CA PHE A 562 1.70 -36.22 -16.74
C PHE A 562 2.57 -36.03 -17.99
N ILE A 563 2.25 -36.74 -19.07
CA ILE A 563 2.50 -36.36 -20.47
C ILE A 563 1.44 -37.08 -21.30
N ASP A 564 0.34 -36.38 -21.61
CA ASP A 564 -0.28 -36.23 -22.94
C ASP A 564 -1.52 -35.32 -22.80
#